data_AF-A0A089P5A9-F1
#
_entry.id   AF-A0A089P5A9-F1
#
_cell.length_a   1.000
_cell.length_b   1.000
_cell.length_c   1.000
_cell.angle_alpha   90.00
_cell.angle_beta   90.00
_cell.angle_gamma   90.00
#
_symmetry.space_group_name_H-M   'P 1'
#
loop_
_entity.id
_entity.type
_entity.pdbx_description
1 polymer ?
#
loop_
_entity_poly.entity_id
_entity_poly.type
_entity_poly.pdbx_seq_one_letter_code
_entity_poly.pdbx_strand_id
1 'polypeptide(L)'
;MKIMKQFPKIILIAIFLTSCRTSINEENTIKNLEENISEISNSEKKRIEIKFSCVEDGISKYLEDGWNILKEDSQEKICSWKSVPATKDCNMEKDKGCKITKPDKIGEEKIYLLEK
;
A
#
# COMPACT_ATOMS: atom_id res chain seq x y z
N MET A 1 42.45 43.91 15.68
CA MET A 1 41.18 43.46 15.05
C MET A 1 41.44 43.07 13.60
N LYS A 2 40.77 42.01 13.13
CA LYS A 2 40.78 41.38 11.78
C LYS A 2 41.73 40.19 11.60
N ILE A 3 41.25 39.02 12.05
CA ILE A 3 41.68 37.71 11.58
C ILE A 3 40.76 37.36 10.40
N MET A 4 41.30 37.36 9.17
CA MET A 4 40.59 36.83 8.00
C MET A 4 40.63 35.29 8.06
N LYS A 5 39.49 34.67 8.41
CA LYS A 5 39.32 33.22 8.31
C LYS A 5 39.01 32.86 6.86
N GLN A 6 40.01 32.34 6.16
CA GLN A 6 39.86 31.77 4.83
C GLN A 6 39.23 30.37 4.98
N PHE A 7 37.90 30.29 4.85
CA PHE A 7 37.19 29.02 4.83
C PHE A 7 37.42 28.32 3.48
N PRO A 8 37.81 27.04 3.44
CA PRO A 8 37.99 26.32 2.18
C PRO A 8 36.62 25.96 1.61
N LYS A 9 36.25 26.55 0.46
CA LYS A 9 35.10 26.19 -0.39
C LYS A 9 35.29 24.81 -1.06
N ILE A 10 35.53 23.75 -0.30
CA ILE A 10 35.76 22.39 -0.85
C ILE A 10 34.79 21.34 -0.27
N ILE A 11 34.03 21.65 0.78
CA ILE A 11 33.19 20.65 1.48
C ILE A 11 31.84 20.36 0.78
N LEU A 12 31.46 21.10 -0.27
CA LEU A 12 30.11 21.01 -0.85
C LEU A 12 29.96 20.09 -2.08
N ILE A 13 31.02 19.40 -2.53
CA ILE A 13 30.96 18.56 -3.76
C ILE A 13 30.86 17.05 -3.46
N ALA A 14 31.05 16.61 -2.21
CA ALA A 14 31.17 15.18 -1.89
C ALA A 14 29.86 14.43 -1.59
N ILE A 15 28.69 15.09 -1.59
CA ILE A 15 27.43 14.48 -1.13
C ILE A 15 26.61 13.83 -2.28
N PHE A 16 27.02 13.97 -3.54
CA PHE A 16 26.22 13.50 -4.68
C PHE A 16 26.44 12.05 -5.15
N LEU A 17 27.28 11.25 -4.49
CA LEU A 17 27.66 9.91 -5.01
C LEU A 17 27.27 8.70 -4.13
N THR A 18 26.37 8.87 -3.17
CA THR A 18 25.72 7.75 -2.45
C THR A 18 24.21 7.95 -2.57
N SER A 19 23.37 7.12 -3.19
CA SER A 19 23.44 5.70 -3.48
C SER A 19 22.25 5.38 -4.40
N CYS A 20 22.47 4.78 -5.57
CA CYS A 20 21.46 3.96 -6.25
C CYS A 20 22.01 2.54 -6.27
N ARG A 21 21.79 1.79 -5.18
CA ARG A 21 21.87 0.32 -5.22
C ARG A 21 20.52 -0.18 -5.74
N THR A 22 20.44 -0.45 -7.03
CA THR A 22 19.37 -1.30 -7.59
C THR A 22 19.83 -2.74 -7.52
N SER A 23 19.35 -3.48 -6.52
CA SER A 23 19.26 -4.94 -6.61
C SER A 23 18.26 -5.43 -5.56
N ILE A 24 16.98 -5.36 -5.89
CA ILE A 24 15.99 -6.25 -5.30
C ILE A 24 15.31 -6.94 -6.46
N ASN A 25 15.86 -8.10 -6.80
CA ASN A 25 15.13 -9.14 -7.49
C ASN A 25 14.29 -9.83 -6.38
N GLU A 26 13.19 -9.21 -5.96
CA GLU A 26 12.14 -9.89 -5.19
C GLU A 26 11.04 -10.19 -6.19
N GLU A 27 11.04 -11.44 -6.63
CA GLU A 27 9.85 -12.29 -6.67
C GLU A 27 8.61 -11.57 -6.12
N ASN A 28 7.59 -11.38 -6.98
CA ASN A 28 6.29 -10.81 -6.65
C ASN A 28 5.66 -11.61 -5.50
N THR A 29 6.08 -11.31 -4.27
CA THR A 29 5.45 -11.75 -3.06
C THR A 29 4.22 -10.87 -2.95
N ILE A 30 3.07 -11.54 -2.95
CA ILE A 30 1.74 -11.00 -2.77
C ILE A 30 1.72 -10.25 -1.42
N LYS A 31 2.17 -8.99 -1.41
CA LYS A 31 2.07 -8.05 -0.31
C LYS A 31 0.72 -7.37 -0.41
N ASN A 32 -0.34 -8.06 0.00
CA ASN A 32 -1.60 -7.47 0.44
C ASN A 32 -2.27 -8.32 1.54
N LEU A 33 -1.49 -9.10 2.30
CA LEU A 33 -1.93 -9.61 3.59
C LEU A 33 -1.27 -8.73 4.66
N GLU A 34 -1.84 -7.56 4.89
CA GLU A 34 -1.46 -6.69 6.00
C GLU A 34 -2.00 -7.31 7.29
N GLU A 35 -1.35 -8.39 7.77
CA GLU A 35 -1.57 -9.01 9.07
C GLU A 35 -1.13 -8.03 10.19
N ASN A 36 -1.94 -7.01 10.45
CA ASN A 36 -1.83 -6.19 11.65
C ASN A 36 -2.41 -6.99 12.83
N ILE A 37 -1.69 -8.04 13.25
CA ILE A 37 -2.06 -8.83 14.42
C ILE A 37 -1.65 -8.04 15.68
N SER A 38 -2.57 -7.23 16.21
CA SER A 38 -2.44 -6.68 17.57
C SER A 38 -2.84 -7.76 18.58
N GLU A 39 -1.90 -8.63 18.95
CA GLU A 39 -2.12 -9.63 20.01
C GLU A 39 -2.16 -8.95 21.39
N ILE A 40 -3.34 -8.89 22.01
CA ILE A 40 -3.53 -8.55 23.42
C ILE A 40 -3.64 -9.87 24.20
N SER A 41 -2.71 -10.14 25.12
CA SER A 41 -2.61 -11.41 25.83
C SER A 41 -3.09 -11.32 27.28
N ASN A 42 -4.23 -11.93 27.62
CA ASN A 42 -4.65 -12.21 29.01
C ASN A 42 -5.74 -13.31 29.11
N SER A 43 -5.45 -14.60 28.87
CA SER A 43 -6.45 -15.71 28.94
C SER A 43 -7.76 -15.49 28.15
N GLU A 44 -7.76 -14.48 27.28
CA GLU A 44 -8.89 -13.88 26.60
C GLU A 44 -9.03 -14.54 25.24
N LYS A 45 -10.28 -14.74 24.81
CA LYS A 45 -10.60 -15.23 23.49
C LYS A 45 -9.82 -14.43 22.44
N LYS A 46 -9.11 -15.11 21.55
CA LYS A 46 -8.30 -14.48 20.51
C LYS A 46 -9.23 -13.75 19.56
N ARG A 47 -8.90 -12.51 19.22
CA ARG A 47 -9.67 -11.71 18.27
C ARG A 47 -8.79 -11.24 17.13
N ILE A 48 -9.31 -11.30 15.91
CA ILE A 48 -8.64 -10.81 14.71
C ILE A 48 -9.63 -10.03 13.84
N GLU A 49 -9.16 -8.96 13.22
CA GLU A 49 -9.90 -8.25 12.19
C GLU A 49 -9.29 -8.59 10.82
N ILE A 50 -10.12 -9.05 9.89
CA ILE A 50 -9.69 -9.38 8.52
C ILE A 50 -10.51 -8.60 7.52
N LYS A 51 -9.88 -8.22 6.41
CA LYS A 51 -10.49 -7.38 5.37
C LYS A 51 -10.34 -8.05 4.02
N PHE A 52 -11.43 -8.17 3.32
CA PHE A 52 -11.48 -8.70 1.97
C PHE A 52 -11.94 -7.61 1.03
N SER A 53 -11.05 -7.15 0.18
CA SER A 53 -11.34 -6.15 -0.84
C SER A 53 -11.60 -6.82 -2.17
N CYS A 54 -12.60 -6.33 -2.92
CA CYS A 54 -12.65 -6.53 -4.36
C CYS A 54 -12.76 -8.00 -4.80
N VAL A 55 -13.93 -8.61 -4.50
CA VAL A 55 -14.38 -9.94 -4.99
C VAL A 55 -13.63 -11.14 -4.41
N GLU A 56 -12.56 -10.94 -3.65
CA GLU A 56 -11.96 -12.02 -2.87
C GLU A 56 -12.87 -12.35 -1.68
N ASP A 57 -13.49 -13.54 -1.65
CA ASP A 57 -14.21 -14.01 -0.48
C ASP A 57 -13.43 -15.15 0.18
N GLY A 58 -12.54 -14.78 1.10
CA GLY A 58 -11.64 -15.72 1.78
C GLY A 58 -12.09 -16.09 3.21
N ILE A 59 -13.27 -15.66 3.64
CA ILE A 59 -13.75 -15.85 5.02
C ILE A 59 -13.92 -17.33 5.38
N SER A 60 -14.27 -18.17 4.39
CA SER A 60 -14.56 -19.59 4.56
C SER A 60 -13.43 -20.35 5.26
N LYS A 61 -12.17 -20.04 4.94
CA LYS A 61 -11.00 -20.68 5.59
C LYS A 61 -10.97 -20.44 7.10
N TYR A 62 -11.33 -19.23 7.54
CA TYR A 62 -11.37 -18.89 8.96
C TYR A 62 -12.53 -19.57 9.68
N LEU A 63 -13.68 -19.68 9.01
CA LEU A 63 -14.84 -20.41 9.55
C LEU A 63 -14.54 -21.91 9.70
N GLU A 64 -13.87 -22.52 8.73
CA GLU A 64 -13.40 -23.91 8.78
C GLU A 64 -12.36 -24.14 9.88
N ASP A 65 -11.48 -23.16 10.12
CA ASP A 65 -10.50 -23.18 11.21
C ASP A 65 -11.14 -22.95 12.61
N GLY A 66 -12.46 -22.77 12.69
CA GLY A 66 -13.21 -22.66 13.94
C GLY A 66 -13.26 -21.25 14.53
N TRP A 67 -13.05 -20.21 13.73
CA TRP A 67 -13.28 -18.83 14.14
C TRP A 67 -14.78 -18.46 14.05
N ASN A 68 -15.25 -17.64 14.98
CA ASN A 68 -16.62 -17.13 14.98
C ASN A 68 -16.65 -15.66 14.55
N ILE A 69 -17.61 -15.28 13.70
CA ILE A 69 -17.81 -13.88 13.32
C ILE A 69 -18.52 -13.14 14.47
N LEU A 70 -17.86 -12.12 15.03
CA LEU A 70 -18.46 -11.19 15.98
C LEU A 70 -19.13 -10.00 15.30
N LYS A 71 -18.53 -9.51 14.21
CA LYS A 71 -19.02 -8.36 13.46
C LYS A 71 -18.65 -8.47 11.99
N GLU A 72 -19.55 -8.02 11.12
CA GLU A 72 -19.33 -7.86 9.68
C GLU A 72 -19.75 -6.44 9.28
N ASP A 73 -18.84 -5.71 8.62
CA ASP A 73 -19.09 -4.41 8.03
C ASP A 73 -18.72 -4.45 6.53
N SER A 74 -19.28 -3.53 5.74
CA SER A 74 -18.91 -3.37 4.33
C SER A 74 -18.71 -1.91 3.98
N GLN A 75 -17.73 -1.63 3.13
CA GLN A 75 -17.43 -0.29 2.65
C GLN A 75 -17.03 -0.29 1.17
N GLU A 76 -17.32 0.81 0.47
CA GLU A 76 -16.94 0.98 -0.93
C GLU A 76 -15.43 1.25 -1.03
N LYS A 77 -14.75 0.57 -1.96
CA LYS A 77 -13.30 0.70 -2.19
C LYS A 77 -12.97 0.64 -3.68
N ILE A 78 -11.92 1.38 -4.06
CA ILE A 78 -11.39 1.36 -5.43
C ILE A 78 -10.57 0.09 -5.61
N CYS A 79 -10.97 -0.76 -6.55
CA CYS A 79 -10.33 -2.04 -6.83
C CYS A 79 -9.25 -1.97 -7.90
N SER A 80 -9.38 -1.02 -8.82
CA SER A 80 -8.39 -0.83 -9.87
C SER A 80 -8.39 0.60 -10.37
N TRP A 81 -7.24 0.99 -10.90
CA TRP A 81 -7.01 2.29 -11.48
C TRP A 81 -6.75 2.13 -12.97
N LYS A 82 -7.29 3.03 -13.79
CA LYS A 82 -7.00 3.08 -15.23
C LYS A 82 -6.41 4.42 -15.62
N SER A 83 -5.52 4.38 -16.60
CA SER A 83 -5.04 5.57 -17.29
C SER A 83 -5.97 5.93 -18.43
N VAL A 84 -6.37 7.20 -18.50
CA VAL A 84 -7.19 7.76 -19.59
C VAL A 84 -6.57 9.06 -20.10
N PRO A 85 -6.92 9.54 -21.31
CA PRO A 85 -6.38 10.78 -21.82
C PRO A 85 -6.90 11.98 -21.01
N ALA A 86 -6.03 12.94 -20.74
CA ALA A 86 -6.34 14.17 -20.01
C ALA A 86 -7.30 15.09 -20.78
N THR A 87 -7.18 15.12 -22.10
CA THR A 87 -8.05 15.88 -23.01
C THR A 87 -8.43 15.02 -24.22
N LYS A 88 -9.46 15.42 -24.97
CA LYS A 88 -9.99 14.64 -26.10
C LYS A 88 -8.97 14.45 -27.23
N ASP A 89 -8.13 15.45 -27.47
CA ASP A 89 -7.18 15.49 -28.60
C ASP A 89 -5.79 14.97 -28.22
N CYS A 90 -5.67 14.32 -27.05
CA CYS A 90 -4.40 13.97 -26.46
C CYS A 90 -3.93 12.57 -26.89
N ASN A 91 -2.72 12.47 -27.42
CA ASN A 91 -2.13 11.18 -27.77
C ASN A 91 -1.37 10.59 -26.58
N MET A 92 -1.94 9.56 -25.95
CA MET A 92 -1.39 8.94 -24.74
C MET A 92 0.00 8.30 -24.92
N GLU A 93 0.43 7.99 -26.14
CA GLU A 93 1.74 7.38 -26.40
C GLU A 93 2.83 8.42 -26.70
N LYS A 94 2.45 9.53 -27.32
CA LYS A 94 3.39 10.53 -27.83
C LYS A 94 3.51 11.76 -26.94
N ASP A 95 2.42 12.16 -26.28
CA ASP A 95 2.35 13.43 -25.57
C ASP A 95 2.67 13.24 -24.07
N LYS A 96 3.66 14.00 -23.59
CA LYS A 96 4.02 13.99 -22.16
C LYS A 96 2.91 14.63 -21.33
N GLY A 97 2.60 14.04 -20.17
CA GLY A 97 1.54 14.52 -19.27
C GLY A 97 0.12 14.22 -19.74
N CYS A 98 -0.03 13.42 -20.81
CA CYS A 98 -1.32 13.10 -21.40
C CYS A 98 -2.16 12.09 -20.62
N LYS A 99 -1.53 11.25 -19.79
CA LYS A 99 -2.23 10.19 -19.05
C LYS A 99 -2.65 10.69 -17.67
N ILE A 100 -3.94 10.65 -17.38
CA ILE A 100 -4.47 10.82 -16.02
C ILE A 100 -4.94 9.46 -15.48
N THR A 101 -4.70 9.23 -14.21
CA THR A 101 -5.15 8.02 -13.52
C THR A 101 -6.47 8.30 -12.83
N LYS A 102 -7.48 7.45 -13.07
CA LYS A 102 -8.78 7.53 -12.41
C LYS A 102 -9.26 6.15 -11.97
N PRO A 103 -10.20 6.07 -11.01
CA PRO A 103 -10.79 4.79 -10.63
C PRO A 103 -11.39 4.08 -11.85
N ASP A 104 -11.04 2.81 -12.03
CA ASP A 104 -11.59 1.97 -13.10
C ASP A 104 -12.76 1.16 -12.58
N LYS A 105 -12.49 0.32 -11.57
CA LYS A 105 -13.49 -0.51 -10.91
C LYS A 105 -13.59 -0.12 -9.45
N ILE A 106 -14.81 0.11 -9.03
CA ILE A 106 -15.21 0.30 -7.64
C ILE A 106 -15.87 -1.00 -7.21
N GLY A 107 -15.53 -1.49 -6.03
CA GLY A 107 -16.11 -2.69 -5.45
C GLY A 107 -16.29 -2.54 -3.95
N GLU A 108 -16.65 -3.64 -3.31
CA GLU A 108 -16.88 -3.68 -1.88
C GLU A 108 -15.66 -4.26 -1.16
N GLU A 109 -15.36 -3.69 0.00
CA GLU A 109 -14.48 -4.28 1.00
C GLU A 109 -15.33 -4.72 2.18
N LYS A 110 -15.25 -6.01 2.53
CA LYS A 110 -15.88 -6.57 3.71
C LYS A 110 -14.85 -6.65 4.83
N ILE A 111 -15.26 -6.26 6.04
CA ILE A 111 -14.44 -6.25 7.24
C ILE A 111 -15.09 -7.18 8.25
N TYR A 112 -14.35 -8.19 8.71
CA TYR A 112 -14.82 -9.16 9.69
C TYR A 112 -14.02 -9.05 10.97
N LEU A 113 -14.71 -8.96 12.10
CA LEU A 113 -14.12 -9.17 13.41
C LEU A 113 -14.41 -10.60 13.85
N LEU A 114 -13.37 -11.39 14.07
CA LEU A 114 -13.45 -12.81 14.42
C LEU A 114 -12.99 -13.08 15.85
N GLU A 115 -13.49 -14.16 16.45
CA GLU A 115 -13.14 -14.61 17.79
C GLU A 115 -12.93 -16.14 17.86
N LYS A 116 -11.89 -16.59 18.58
CA LYS A 116 -11.56 -18.00 18.83
C LYS A 116 -11.06 -18.25 20.25
#